data_AF-A0A8X6GRS4-F1
#
_entry.id   AF-A0A8X6GRS4-F1
#
_cell.length_a   1.000
_cell.length_b   1.000
_cell.length_c   1.000
_cell.angle_alpha   90.00
_cell.angle_beta   90.00
_cell.angle_gamma   90.00
#
_symmetry.space_group_name_H-M   'P 1'
#
loop_
_entity.id
_entity.type
_entity.pdbx_description
1 polymer ?
#
loop_
_entity_poly.entity_id
_entity_poly.type
_entity_poly.pdbx_seq_one_letter_code
_entity_poly.pdbx_strand_id
1 'polypeptide(L)'
;MSDLFIMLKIEHYDYNLRDVYTDEAGFVTLDDHDDCHLLSMKRRGFITRYAWSRKFDTCDNQDYYIEDGTTHLVYAVGRGPIRRLDGINLSKEMHGFQRVQLLKNIMPNPQFPEDTKILTIHNNKVAVPNVETTYWCTLHRLPANFESKNHIIQYSSAIQEGNEGLVHHMEVFHCEVPVEKKLPSWNGPCTSPAKPKVLEACKRVLAAWAMGALPFTYPEEAGLPIGGPEFSRYVMLEVHYNNPELKEGVIDSSGITLTYTPSLRDHDAGVMELGLEYTNKMAIPPHQSDFTLTGYCVAECTRVGFPAEGIVIFGSQLHTHLTGIKVYTKHIRGSAELPELNRDNHYSTHFQEIRRLKRKVRVLP
;
A
#
# COMPACT_ATOMS: atom_id res chain seq x y z
N MET A 1 20.34 -12.59 2.78
CA MET A 1 21.13 -11.77 3.70
C MET A 1 20.25 -10.65 4.21
N SER A 2 20.35 -10.31 5.50
CA SER A 2 19.53 -9.29 6.16
C SER A 2 20.43 -8.41 7.01
N ASP A 3 20.25 -7.10 6.93
CA ASP A 3 20.83 -6.07 7.81
C ASP A 3 19.91 -5.92 9.04
N LEU A 4 20.48 -6.03 10.24
CA LEU A 4 19.74 -6.19 11.49
C LEU A 4 20.38 -5.41 12.64
N PHE A 5 19.50 -4.82 13.46
CA PHE A 5 19.90 -4.33 14.77
C PHE A 5 19.40 -5.28 15.87
N ILE A 6 20.31 -6.06 16.46
CA ILE A 6 19.96 -7.09 17.46
C ILE A 6 20.10 -6.56 18.88
N MET A 7 19.08 -6.83 19.70
CA MET A 7 19.13 -6.57 21.13
C MET A 7 19.41 -7.86 21.90
N LEU A 8 20.56 -7.92 22.56
CA LEU A 8 20.96 -9.04 23.39
C LEU A 8 20.66 -8.73 24.85
N LYS A 9 19.90 -9.61 25.51
CA LYS A 9 19.76 -9.59 26.96
C LYS A 9 20.87 -10.43 27.59
N ILE A 10 21.81 -9.77 28.27
CA ILE A 10 23.00 -10.41 28.84
C ILE A 10 22.68 -10.93 30.25
N GLU A 11 22.08 -10.08 31.11
CA GLU A 11 21.64 -10.42 32.47
C GLU A 11 20.32 -9.71 32.84
N HIS A 12 19.87 -9.82 34.09
CA HIS A 12 18.66 -9.12 34.56
C HIS A 12 18.84 -7.60 34.41
N TYR A 13 18.10 -7.03 33.45
CA TYR A 13 18.06 -5.60 33.11
C TYR A 13 19.26 -5.04 32.34
N ASP A 14 20.21 -5.89 31.92
CA ASP A 14 21.32 -5.48 31.06
C ASP A 14 21.06 -5.87 29.60
N TYR A 15 21.05 -4.86 28.73
CA TYR A 15 20.73 -4.98 27.30
C TYR A 15 21.86 -4.34 26.48
N ASN A 16 22.34 -5.09 25.51
CA ASN A 16 23.35 -4.62 24.57
C ASN A 16 22.76 -4.64 23.15
N LEU A 17 22.78 -3.50 22.49
CA LEU A 17 22.38 -3.37 21.10
C LEU A 17 23.62 -3.49 20.22
N ARG A 18 23.54 -4.31 19.19
CA ARG A 18 24.63 -4.60 18.27
C ARG A 18 24.11 -4.53 16.84
N ASP A 19 24.90 -3.91 15.98
CA ASP A 19 24.72 -4.00 14.54
C ASP A 19 25.24 -5.35 14.04
N VAL A 20 24.40 -6.06 13.29
CA VAL A 20 24.68 -7.41 12.84
C VAL A 20 24.03 -7.66 11.48
N TYR A 21 24.53 -8.65 10.75
CA TYR A 21 23.87 -9.13 9.54
C TYR A 21 23.71 -10.66 9.58
N THR A 22 22.85 -11.19 8.71
CA THR A 22 22.71 -12.64 8.53
C THR A 22 23.16 -13.12 7.17
N ASP A 23 23.79 -14.29 7.11
CA ASP A 23 23.99 -15.02 5.86
C ASP A 23 22.66 -15.56 5.26
N GLU A 24 22.74 -16.30 4.15
CA GLU A 24 21.56 -16.93 3.52
C GLU A 24 20.93 -18.04 4.37
N ALA A 25 21.70 -18.66 5.27
CA ALA A 25 21.22 -19.69 6.18
C ALA A 25 20.60 -19.11 7.48
N GLY A 26 20.66 -17.79 7.66
CA GLY A 26 20.12 -17.07 8.82
C GLY A 26 21.04 -17.03 10.03
N PHE A 27 22.33 -17.36 9.87
CA PHE A 27 23.32 -17.23 10.94
C PHE A 27 23.75 -15.78 11.11
N VAL A 28 23.77 -15.32 12.37
CA VAL A 28 24.10 -13.94 12.74
C VAL A 28 25.61 -13.76 12.81
N THR A 29 26.11 -12.68 12.20
CA THR A 29 27.50 -12.23 12.29
C THR A 29 27.52 -10.77 12.73
N LEU A 30 28.50 -10.40 13.56
CA LEU A 30 28.69 -9.00 13.96
C LEU A 30 29.07 -8.18 12.72
N ASP A 31 28.47 -7.01 12.58
CA ASP A 31 28.84 -6.09 11.51
C ASP A 31 30.23 -5.48 11.77
N ASP A 32 30.95 -5.19 10.69
CA ASP A 32 32.25 -4.52 10.74
C ASP A 32 32.10 -3.03 11.10
N HIS A 33 30.94 -2.44 10.80
CA HIS A 33 30.61 -1.05 11.15
C HIS A 33 29.38 -0.99 12.07
N ASP A 34 29.35 0.01 12.96
CA ASP A 34 28.19 0.27 13.84
C ASP A 34 27.43 1.46 13.28
N ASP A 35 26.48 1.19 12.39
CA ASP A 35 25.66 2.16 11.67
C ASP A 35 24.32 2.46 12.37
N CYS A 36 23.92 1.61 13.31
CA CYS A 36 22.74 1.75 14.13
C CYS A 36 23.02 2.34 15.53
N HIS A 37 22.72 3.63 15.72
CA HIS A 37 22.99 4.32 16.99
C HIS A 37 21.78 4.35 17.92
N LEU A 38 21.91 3.81 19.13
CA LEU A 38 20.90 3.93 20.19
C LEU A 38 20.80 5.38 20.68
N LEU A 39 19.61 5.97 20.58
CA LEU A 39 19.31 7.33 21.03
C LEU A 39 18.73 7.35 22.45
N SER A 40 17.79 6.44 22.75
CA SER A 40 17.22 6.33 24.10
C SER A 40 16.58 4.98 24.37
N MET A 41 16.60 4.57 25.64
CA MET A 41 15.86 3.42 26.16
C MET A 41 15.01 3.88 27.35
N LYS A 42 13.69 3.67 27.27
CA LYS A 42 12.76 4.04 28.34
C LYS A 42 11.87 2.87 28.71
N ARG A 43 11.80 2.53 29.99
CA ARG A 43 10.93 1.48 30.51
C ARG A 43 9.76 2.08 31.28
N ARG A 44 8.55 1.59 31.00
CA ARG A 44 7.33 1.91 31.74
C ARG A 44 6.54 0.63 31.98
N GLY A 45 6.58 0.13 33.22
CA GLY A 45 5.98 -1.17 33.59
C GLY A 45 6.63 -2.33 32.82
N PHE A 46 5.81 -3.06 32.08
CA PHE A 46 6.22 -4.19 31.23
C PHE A 46 6.66 -3.76 29.81
N ILE A 47 6.54 -2.48 29.46
CA ILE A 47 6.89 -1.98 28.13
C ILE A 47 8.27 -1.34 28.19
N THR A 48 9.17 -1.77 27.30
CA THR A 48 10.44 -1.08 27.05
C THR A 48 10.42 -0.51 25.65
N ARG A 49 10.70 0.80 25.54
CA ARG A 49 10.74 1.54 24.28
C ARG A 49 12.19 1.88 23.96
N TYR A 50 12.57 1.63 22.72
CA TYR A 50 13.89 1.93 22.19
C TYR A 50 13.72 2.95 21.06
N ALA A 51 14.59 3.95 21.03
CA ALA A 51 14.74 4.84 19.91
C ALA A 51 16.18 4.74 19.43
N TRP A 52 16.36 4.55 18.14
CA TRP A 52 17.66 4.46 17.47
C TRP A 52 17.60 5.20 16.14
N SER A 53 18.76 5.44 15.55
CA SER A 53 18.91 6.09 14.25
C SER A 53 19.92 5.36 13.40
N ARG A 54 19.65 5.30 12.10
CA ARG A 54 20.54 4.79 11.04
C ARG A 54 20.44 5.73 9.85
N LYS A 55 21.53 5.90 9.10
CA LYS A 55 21.49 6.65 7.82
C LYS A 55 20.70 5.86 6.78
N PHE A 56 20.19 6.53 5.76
CA PHE A 56 19.53 5.83 4.65
C PHE A 56 20.54 5.08 3.76
N ASP A 57 21.72 5.67 3.62
CA ASP A 57 22.88 5.11 2.96
C ASP A 57 24.07 5.23 3.92
N THR A 58 24.64 4.09 4.29
CA THR A 58 25.79 3.97 5.19
C THR A 58 27.10 3.89 4.44
N CYS A 59 27.04 3.69 3.11
CA CYS A 59 28.18 3.36 2.25
C CYS A 59 28.87 2.03 2.62
N ASP A 60 28.22 1.19 3.46
CA ASP A 60 28.63 -0.19 3.72
C ASP A 60 27.90 -1.14 2.74
N ASN A 61 28.63 -2.10 2.17
CA ASN A 61 28.09 -3.10 1.25
C ASN A 61 27.35 -4.23 1.98
N GLN A 62 27.50 -4.35 3.30
CA GLN A 62 26.79 -5.33 4.14
C GLN A 62 25.36 -4.86 4.47
N ASP A 63 25.13 -3.57 4.28
CA ASP A 63 23.96 -2.85 4.74
C ASP A 63 22.84 -2.73 3.70
N TYR A 64 21.61 -2.63 4.20
CA TYR A 64 20.46 -2.40 3.35
C TYR A 64 20.34 -0.92 2.97
N TYR A 65 20.39 -0.62 1.67
CA TYR A 65 20.15 0.74 1.16
C TYR A 65 18.67 1.12 1.27
N ILE A 66 18.34 2.09 2.13
CA ILE A 66 16.96 2.56 2.30
C ILE A 66 16.64 3.57 1.20
N GLU A 67 15.85 3.15 0.22
CA GLU A 67 15.41 3.98 -0.89
C GLU A 67 13.89 4.21 -0.92
N ASP A 68 13.44 4.99 -1.91
CA ASP A 68 12.02 5.13 -2.18
C ASP A 68 11.43 3.81 -2.66
N GLY A 69 10.28 3.44 -2.07
CA GLY A 69 9.67 2.17 -2.35
C GLY A 69 9.13 1.50 -1.10
N THR A 70 8.96 0.21 -1.22
CA THR A 70 8.60 -0.70 -0.14
C THR A 70 9.86 -1.10 0.61
N THR A 71 9.78 -1.17 1.94
CA THR A 71 10.82 -1.75 2.79
C THR A 71 10.26 -2.99 3.46
N HIS A 72 11.02 -4.08 3.41
CA HIS A 72 10.70 -5.33 4.08
C HIS A 72 11.42 -5.37 5.44
N LEU A 73 10.70 -5.01 6.50
CA LEU A 73 11.20 -5.09 7.87
C LEU A 73 11.13 -6.54 8.36
N VAL A 74 12.24 -7.10 8.77
CA VAL A 74 12.30 -8.44 9.38
C VAL A 74 12.37 -8.32 10.90
N TYR A 75 11.78 -9.28 11.61
CA TYR A 75 11.89 -9.36 13.07
C TYR A 75 12.07 -10.81 13.51
N ALA A 76 12.79 -10.98 14.63
CA ALA A 76 12.97 -12.27 15.28
C ALA A 76 12.93 -12.09 16.81
N VAL A 77 12.40 -13.09 17.50
CA VAL A 77 12.27 -13.15 18.95
C VAL A 77 12.76 -14.52 19.42
N GLY A 78 13.89 -14.51 20.14
CA GLY A 78 14.49 -15.71 20.71
C GLY A 78 14.45 -15.72 22.23
N ARG A 79 14.81 -16.87 22.82
CA ARG A 79 14.95 -17.02 24.27
C ARG A 79 16.29 -16.47 24.74
N GLY A 80 16.25 -15.59 25.75
CA GLY A 80 17.44 -15.14 26.47
C GLY A 80 17.69 -15.90 27.78
N PRO A 81 18.82 -15.64 28.46
CA PRO A 81 19.87 -14.68 28.08
C PRO A 81 20.80 -15.19 26.98
N ILE A 82 21.27 -14.28 26.12
CA ILE A 82 22.22 -14.58 25.04
C ILE A 82 23.54 -13.89 25.38
N ARG A 83 24.60 -14.68 25.58
CA ARG A 83 25.93 -14.16 25.98
C ARG A 83 26.92 -14.05 24.82
N ARG A 84 26.65 -14.71 23.69
CA ARG A 84 27.48 -14.71 22.48
C ARG A 84 26.60 -14.75 21.23
N LEU A 85 27.06 -14.11 20.16
CA LEU A 85 26.40 -14.14 18.84
C LEU A 85 26.68 -15.42 18.07
N ASP A 86 27.82 -16.07 18.32
CA ASP A 86 28.26 -17.26 17.62
C ASP A 86 27.21 -18.38 17.63
N GLY A 87 26.82 -18.84 16.44
CA GLY A 87 25.89 -19.96 16.26
C GLY A 87 24.41 -19.60 16.42
N ILE A 88 24.05 -18.34 16.66
CA ILE A 88 22.65 -17.90 16.59
C ILE A 88 22.16 -18.03 15.15
N ASN A 89 21.04 -18.72 14.98
CA ASN A 89 20.36 -18.85 13.70
C ASN A 89 18.92 -18.35 13.84
N LEU A 90 18.61 -17.19 13.26
CA LEU A 90 17.30 -16.54 13.43
C LEU A 90 16.18 -17.30 12.72
N SER A 91 16.49 -18.07 11.68
CA SER A 91 15.52 -18.93 10.98
C SER A 91 14.97 -20.05 11.88
N LYS A 92 15.64 -20.37 12.99
CA LYS A 92 15.18 -21.34 13.99
C LYS A 92 14.38 -20.73 15.13
N GLU A 93 14.36 -19.40 15.24
CA GLU A 93 13.62 -18.68 16.26
C GLU A 93 12.23 -18.27 15.76
N MET A 94 11.39 -17.73 16.63
CA MET A 94 10.14 -17.08 16.18
C MET A 94 10.52 -15.85 15.37
N HIS A 95 10.15 -15.83 14.10
CA HIS A 95 10.49 -14.74 13.20
C HIS A 95 9.32 -14.41 12.28
N GLY A 96 9.42 -13.27 11.62
CA GLY A 96 8.48 -12.83 10.62
C GLY A 96 8.99 -11.60 9.91
N PHE A 97 8.15 -11.03 9.08
CA PHE A 97 8.44 -9.77 8.42
C PHE A 97 7.18 -8.94 8.26
N GLN A 98 7.37 -7.64 8.04
CA GLN A 98 6.32 -6.69 7.75
C GLN A 98 6.76 -5.78 6.61
N ARG A 99 5.83 -5.43 5.72
CA ARG A 99 6.09 -4.48 4.63
C ARG A 99 5.61 -3.10 5.04
N VAL A 100 6.43 -2.08 4.80
CA VAL A 100 6.11 -0.69 5.11
C VAL A 100 6.71 0.25 4.06
N GLN A 101 6.22 1.49 4.01
CA GLN A 101 6.96 2.59 3.41
C GLN A 101 7.69 3.38 4.50
N LEU A 102 9.02 3.29 4.57
CA LEU A 102 9.82 4.08 5.52
C LEU A 102 9.90 5.56 5.10
N LEU A 103 10.24 5.81 3.82
CA LEU A 103 10.40 7.16 3.29
C LEU A 103 9.05 7.76 2.87
N LYS A 104 8.29 8.21 3.87
CA LYS A 104 6.97 8.82 3.65
C LYS A 104 7.08 10.26 3.16
N ASN A 105 6.05 10.73 2.46
CA ASN A 105 5.94 12.14 2.10
C ASN A 105 5.50 12.96 3.32
N ILE A 106 6.42 13.74 3.89
CA ILE A 106 6.21 14.57 5.09
C ILE A 106 5.58 15.94 4.83
N MET A 107 5.14 16.25 3.60
CA MET A 107 4.44 17.51 3.35
C MET A 107 3.17 17.60 4.20
N PRO A 108 2.85 18.77 4.76
CA PRO A 108 1.65 18.94 5.56
C PRO A 108 0.41 18.58 4.72
N ASN A 109 -0.61 18.07 5.40
CA ASN A 109 -1.91 17.90 4.76
C ASN A 109 -2.55 19.28 4.56
N PRO A 110 -3.23 19.52 3.42
CA PRO A 110 -3.98 20.74 3.21
C PRO A 110 -5.11 20.87 4.24
N GLN A 111 -5.54 22.10 4.48
CA GLN A 111 -6.69 22.36 5.34
C GLN A 111 -7.97 21.81 4.70
N PHE A 112 -8.82 21.20 5.50
CA PHE A 112 -10.11 20.70 5.05
C PHE A 112 -11.17 21.79 5.20
N PRO A 113 -12.10 21.92 4.22
CA PRO A 113 -13.26 22.78 4.36
C PRO A 113 -14.10 22.43 5.61
N GLU A 114 -14.75 23.42 6.22
CA GLU A 114 -15.58 23.20 7.42
C GLU A 114 -16.79 22.29 7.17
N ASP A 115 -17.27 22.23 5.92
CA ASP A 115 -18.41 21.42 5.49
C ASP A 115 -18.03 19.96 5.15
N THR A 116 -16.81 19.55 5.51
CA THR A 116 -16.31 18.19 5.31
C THR A 116 -17.15 17.16 6.06
N LYS A 117 -17.44 16.06 5.38
CA LYS A 117 -18.25 14.93 5.86
C LYS A 117 -17.47 13.63 5.72
N ILE A 118 -17.94 12.62 6.45
CA ILE A 118 -17.33 11.30 6.51
C ILE A 118 -18.33 10.25 6.03
N LEU A 119 -17.88 9.31 5.19
CA LEU A 119 -18.61 8.11 4.80
C LEU A 119 -17.68 6.91 4.97
N THR A 120 -18.08 5.93 5.76
CA THR A 120 -17.35 4.67 5.88
C THR A 120 -18.02 3.60 5.03
N ILE A 121 -17.27 3.02 4.10
CA ILE A 121 -17.66 1.86 3.28
C ILE A 121 -16.97 0.66 3.90
N HIS A 122 -17.72 -0.23 4.53
CA HIS A 122 -17.15 -1.31 5.33
C HIS A 122 -17.98 -2.58 5.28
N ASN A 123 -17.33 -3.69 5.58
CA ASN A 123 -17.99 -4.96 5.74
C ASN A 123 -18.93 -4.96 6.95
N ASN A 124 -19.90 -5.87 6.94
CA ASN A 124 -20.80 -6.10 8.07
C ASN A 124 -20.67 -7.55 8.52
N LYS A 125 -19.88 -7.77 9.59
CA LYS A 125 -19.70 -9.07 10.25
C LYS A 125 -19.38 -10.22 9.27
N VAL A 126 -18.41 -10.00 8.40
CA VAL A 126 -17.88 -11.05 7.51
C VAL A 126 -17.17 -12.10 8.36
N ALA A 127 -17.57 -13.36 8.22
CA ALA A 127 -16.82 -14.49 8.76
C ALA A 127 -15.63 -14.76 7.85
N VAL A 128 -14.43 -14.41 8.31
CA VAL A 128 -13.22 -14.55 7.50
C VAL A 128 -12.89 -16.04 7.36
N PRO A 129 -12.72 -16.55 6.12
CA PRO A 129 -12.36 -17.95 5.90
C PRO A 129 -11.04 -18.35 6.58
N ASN A 130 -10.96 -19.61 7.02
CA ASN A 130 -9.76 -20.22 7.61
C ASN A 130 -8.77 -20.71 6.56
N VAL A 131 -8.51 -19.88 5.54
CA VAL A 131 -7.49 -20.12 4.51
C VAL A 131 -6.51 -18.97 4.49
N GLU A 132 -5.29 -19.24 4.03
CA GLU A 132 -4.17 -18.28 4.10
C GLU A 132 -4.49 -16.93 3.46
N THR A 133 -5.13 -16.93 2.29
CA THR A 133 -5.41 -15.71 1.51
C THR A 133 -6.86 -15.68 1.06
N THR A 134 -7.57 -14.61 1.40
CA THR A 134 -8.96 -14.39 0.94
C THR A 134 -9.14 -12.97 0.41
N TYR A 135 -9.66 -12.85 -0.82
CA TYR A 135 -10.16 -11.59 -1.38
C TYR A 135 -11.69 -11.59 -1.27
N TRP A 136 -12.24 -10.68 -0.47
CA TRP A 136 -13.65 -10.62 -0.15
C TRP A 136 -14.29 -9.35 -0.73
N CYS A 137 -15.34 -9.52 -1.53
CA CYS A 137 -16.01 -8.44 -2.22
C CYS A 137 -17.41 -8.20 -1.64
N THR A 138 -17.71 -6.94 -1.29
CA THR A 138 -19.05 -6.51 -0.87
C THR A 138 -19.54 -5.32 -1.70
N LEU A 139 -20.73 -5.44 -2.27
CA LEU A 139 -21.36 -4.36 -3.04
C LEU A 139 -22.11 -3.41 -2.10
N HIS A 140 -21.83 -2.12 -2.22
CA HIS A 140 -22.45 -1.05 -1.47
C HIS A 140 -23.18 -0.08 -2.40
N ARG A 141 -24.16 0.63 -1.84
CA ARG A 141 -24.85 1.73 -2.51
C ARG A 141 -24.67 3.00 -1.70
N LEU A 142 -24.14 4.05 -2.33
CA LEU A 142 -23.96 5.35 -1.72
C LEU A 142 -25.34 5.95 -1.30
N PRO A 143 -25.40 6.68 -0.19
CA PRO A 143 -26.66 7.26 0.29
C PRO A 143 -27.26 8.33 -0.65
N ALA A 144 -28.47 8.82 -0.34
CA ALA A 144 -29.20 9.79 -1.17
C ALA A 144 -28.49 11.14 -1.36
N ASN A 145 -27.69 11.57 -0.39
CA ASN A 145 -26.95 12.83 -0.50
C ASN A 145 -25.82 12.83 -1.55
N PHE A 146 -25.58 11.70 -2.24
CA PHE A 146 -24.68 11.59 -3.39
C PHE A 146 -25.40 11.77 -4.74
N GLU A 147 -26.66 12.23 -4.73
CA GLU A 147 -27.34 12.70 -5.95
C GLU A 147 -26.69 13.98 -6.51
N SER A 148 -26.06 14.80 -5.66
CA SER A 148 -25.16 15.88 -6.07
C SER A 148 -23.71 15.42 -6.10
N LYS A 149 -22.92 16.08 -6.94
CA LYS A 149 -21.48 15.88 -7.03
C LYS A 149 -20.80 16.38 -5.75
N ASN A 150 -19.87 15.60 -5.23
CA ASN A 150 -18.99 15.94 -4.12
C ASN A 150 -17.54 15.61 -4.51
N HIS A 151 -16.58 16.09 -3.72
CA HIS A 151 -15.17 15.74 -3.85
C HIS A 151 -14.70 14.92 -2.65
N ILE A 152 -14.13 13.74 -2.89
CA ILE A 152 -13.31 13.04 -1.90
C ILE A 152 -11.98 13.79 -1.81
N ILE A 153 -11.62 14.20 -0.59
CA ILE A 153 -10.40 14.97 -0.30
C ILE A 153 -9.40 14.18 0.54
N GLN A 154 -9.83 13.10 1.18
CA GLN A 154 -8.96 12.14 1.85
C GLN A 154 -9.66 10.78 1.95
N TYR A 155 -8.89 9.71 2.00
CA TYR A 155 -9.38 8.42 2.48
C TYR A 155 -8.38 7.76 3.44
N SER A 156 -8.89 6.92 4.34
CA SER A 156 -8.12 6.20 5.34
C SER A 156 -8.73 4.83 5.63
N SER A 157 -7.98 3.96 6.29
CA SER A 157 -8.51 2.69 6.78
C SER A 157 -9.48 2.86 7.94
N ALA A 158 -10.53 2.04 7.97
CA ALA A 158 -11.38 1.78 9.11
C ALA A 158 -11.24 0.29 9.47
N ILE A 159 -10.22 -0.05 10.26
CA ILE A 159 -9.95 -1.43 10.65
C ILE A 159 -10.72 -1.76 11.94
N GLN A 160 -11.37 -2.92 11.97
CA GLN A 160 -11.98 -3.43 13.19
C GLN A 160 -10.88 -3.75 14.21
N GLU A 161 -11.05 -3.26 15.43
CA GLU A 161 -10.12 -3.51 16.54
C GLU A 161 -9.89 -5.02 16.73
N GLY A 162 -8.62 -5.42 16.81
CA GLY A 162 -8.18 -6.81 16.91
C GLY A 162 -7.89 -7.51 15.58
N ASN A 163 -8.29 -6.91 14.44
CA ASN A 163 -8.06 -7.46 13.10
C ASN A 163 -6.94 -6.73 12.33
N GLU A 164 -6.14 -5.89 12.98
CA GLU A 164 -5.07 -5.10 12.35
C GLU A 164 -3.99 -5.97 11.70
N GLY A 165 -3.75 -7.16 12.26
CA GLY A 165 -2.81 -8.14 11.68
C GLY A 165 -3.41 -9.00 10.56
N LEU A 166 -4.72 -8.96 10.36
CA LEU A 166 -5.45 -9.80 9.40
C LEU A 166 -5.78 -9.05 8.11
N VAL A 167 -6.25 -7.80 8.23
CA VAL A 167 -6.61 -6.97 7.07
C VAL A 167 -5.36 -6.41 6.44
N HIS A 168 -5.06 -6.87 5.24
CA HIS A 168 -3.76 -6.64 4.63
C HIS A 168 -3.78 -5.59 3.53
N HIS A 169 -4.83 -5.54 2.72
CA HIS A 169 -5.17 -4.37 1.91
C HIS A 169 -6.68 -4.26 1.66
N MET A 170 -7.12 -3.07 1.26
CA MET A 170 -8.51 -2.77 0.93
C MET A 170 -8.59 -1.83 -0.27
N GLU A 171 -9.57 -2.04 -1.12
CA GLU A 171 -9.85 -1.17 -2.27
C GLU A 171 -11.35 -0.87 -2.38
N VAL A 172 -11.69 0.33 -2.83
CA VAL A 172 -13.06 0.72 -3.18
C VAL A 172 -13.10 1.05 -4.66
N PHE A 173 -13.94 0.35 -5.39
CA PHE A 173 -14.16 0.55 -6.83
C PHE A 173 -15.52 1.18 -7.11
N HIS A 174 -15.58 2.12 -8.04
CA HIS A 174 -16.82 2.58 -8.65
C HIS A 174 -17.29 1.59 -9.73
N CYS A 175 -18.59 1.29 -9.71
CA CYS A 175 -19.25 0.49 -10.73
C CYS A 175 -19.77 1.37 -11.86
N GLU A 176 -19.04 1.40 -12.99
CA GLU A 176 -19.36 2.23 -14.15
C GLU A 176 -20.51 1.62 -14.96
N VAL A 177 -21.73 1.91 -14.52
CA VAL A 177 -22.98 1.46 -15.14
C VAL A 177 -23.95 2.63 -15.31
N PRO A 178 -24.95 2.53 -16.21
CA PRO A 178 -26.00 3.53 -16.30
C PRO A 178 -26.69 3.77 -14.95
N VAL A 179 -27.01 5.02 -14.63
CA VAL A 179 -27.52 5.46 -13.31
C VAL A 179 -28.80 4.72 -12.88
N GLU A 180 -29.66 4.40 -13.84
CA GLU A 180 -30.92 3.68 -13.62
C GLU A 180 -30.74 2.17 -13.42
N LYS A 181 -29.53 1.64 -13.70
CA LYS A 181 -29.26 0.21 -13.65
C LYS A 181 -29.14 -0.24 -12.20
N LYS A 182 -30.03 -1.14 -11.78
CA LYS A 182 -29.93 -1.83 -10.48
C LYS A 182 -28.96 -2.99 -10.58
N LEU A 183 -27.95 -3.02 -9.71
CA LEU A 183 -27.00 -4.12 -9.60
C LEU A 183 -27.46 -5.15 -8.56
N PRO A 184 -27.23 -6.46 -8.81
CA PRO A 184 -27.50 -7.51 -7.83
C PRO A 184 -26.59 -7.36 -6.62
N SER A 185 -27.10 -7.62 -5.41
CA SER A 185 -26.27 -7.63 -4.21
C SER A 185 -25.15 -8.67 -4.31
N TRP A 186 -23.98 -8.36 -3.76
CA TRP A 186 -22.88 -9.30 -3.64
C TRP A 186 -22.19 -9.16 -2.28
N ASN A 187 -21.91 -10.30 -1.67
CA ASN A 187 -21.13 -10.43 -0.44
C ASN A 187 -20.50 -11.83 -0.45
N GLY A 188 -19.22 -11.91 -0.79
CA GLY A 188 -18.54 -13.19 -0.92
C GLY A 188 -17.16 -13.06 -1.59
N PRO A 189 -16.47 -14.19 -1.78
CA PRO A 189 -15.15 -14.20 -2.42
C PRO A 189 -15.18 -13.53 -3.81
N CYS A 190 -14.21 -12.66 -4.07
CA CYS A 190 -14.16 -11.86 -5.31
C CYS A 190 -14.05 -12.71 -6.58
N THR A 191 -13.43 -13.89 -6.48
CA THR A 191 -13.21 -14.84 -7.57
C THR A 191 -14.27 -15.94 -7.66
N SER A 192 -15.32 -15.86 -6.83
CA SER A 192 -16.38 -16.87 -6.85
C SER A 192 -17.07 -16.93 -8.22
N PRO A 193 -17.26 -18.11 -8.83
CA PRO A 193 -17.99 -18.26 -10.08
C PRO A 193 -19.48 -17.86 -9.96
N ALA A 194 -20.00 -17.75 -8.73
CA ALA A 194 -21.34 -17.25 -8.47
C ALA A 194 -21.45 -15.71 -8.53
N LYS A 195 -20.32 -14.98 -8.58
CA LYS A 195 -20.31 -13.51 -8.69
C LYS A 195 -20.95 -13.09 -10.01
N PRO A 196 -22.01 -12.27 -10.01
CA PRO A 196 -22.65 -11.83 -11.24
C PRO A 196 -21.67 -11.07 -12.14
N LYS A 197 -21.54 -11.49 -13.40
CA LYS A 197 -20.64 -10.87 -14.39
C LYS A 197 -20.82 -9.36 -14.55
N VAL A 198 -22.03 -8.84 -14.34
CA VAL A 198 -22.30 -7.38 -14.40
C VAL A 198 -21.46 -6.59 -13.40
N LEU A 199 -20.99 -7.21 -12.31
CA LEU A 199 -20.14 -6.59 -11.30
C LEU A 199 -18.67 -6.46 -11.74
N GLU A 200 -18.28 -7.05 -12.87
CA GLU A 200 -16.98 -6.77 -13.52
C GLU A 200 -16.87 -5.32 -14.00
N ALA A 201 -18.00 -4.58 -14.07
CA ALA A 201 -18.01 -3.14 -14.30
C ALA A 201 -17.49 -2.32 -13.10
N CYS A 202 -17.34 -2.94 -11.92
CA CYS A 202 -16.78 -2.32 -10.72
C CYS A 202 -15.25 -2.42 -10.75
N LYS A 203 -14.61 -1.57 -11.56
CA LYS A 203 -13.16 -1.61 -11.81
C LYS A 203 -12.45 -0.28 -11.60
N ARG A 204 -13.18 0.84 -11.57
CA ARG A 204 -12.58 2.16 -11.41
C ARG A 204 -12.21 2.40 -9.96
N VAL A 205 -10.91 2.45 -9.65
CA VAL A 205 -10.41 2.67 -8.29
C VAL A 205 -10.83 4.07 -7.78
N LEU A 206 -11.43 4.12 -6.58
CA LEU A 206 -11.71 5.35 -5.84
C LEU A 206 -10.75 5.54 -4.65
N ALA A 207 -10.38 4.45 -4.00
CA ALA A 207 -9.46 4.42 -2.87
C ALA A 207 -8.76 3.07 -2.80
N ALA A 208 -7.47 3.07 -2.44
CA ALA A 208 -6.71 1.86 -2.15
C ALA A 208 -5.79 2.09 -0.94
N TRP A 209 -5.80 1.14 -0.01
CA TRP A 209 -5.04 1.17 1.24
C TRP A 209 -4.37 -0.17 1.47
N ALA A 210 -3.14 -0.15 2.00
CA ALA A 210 -2.44 -1.34 2.46
C ALA A 210 -1.93 -1.18 3.89
N MET A 211 -1.66 -2.29 4.56
CA MET A 211 -1.22 -2.34 5.95
C MET A 211 -0.03 -1.40 6.24
N GLY A 212 -0.23 -0.41 7.12
CA GLY A 212 0.80 0.57 7.49
C GLY A 212 0.81 1.85 6.65
N ALA A 213 0.00 1.92 5.59
CA ALA A 213 -0.24 3.14 4.84
C ALA A 213 -0.94 4.19 5.72
N LEU A 214 -0.48 5.44 5.60
CA LEU A 214 -1.15 6.60 6.20
C LEU A 214 -2.37 7.00 5.35
N PRO A 215 -3.28 7.85 5.87
CA PRO A 215 -4.34 8.43 5.06
C PRO A 215 -3.79 9.10 3.80
N PHE A 216 -4.40 8.81 2.64
CA PHE A 216 -4.06 9.50 1.40
C PHE A 216 -4.88 10.78 1.32
N THR A 217 -4.20 11.92 1.23
CA THR A 217 -4.85 13.24 1.19
C THR A 217 -4.63 13.89 -0.18
N TYR A 218 -5.73 14.27 -0.82
CA TYR A 218 -5.71 14.98 -2.10
C TYR A 218 -5.18 16.40 -1.93
N PRO A 219 -4.47 16.94 -2.94
CA PRO A 219 -3.91 18.29 -2.88
C PRO A 219 -5.03 19.35 -2.87
N GLU A 220 -4.78 20.52 -2.29
CA GLU A 220 -5.79 21.57 -2.06
C GLU A 220 -6.57 21.98 -3.31
N GLU A 221 -5.93 21.91 -4.48
CA GLU A 221 -6.48 22.31 -5.76
C GLU A 221 -7.42 21.26 -6.38
N ALA A 222 -7.42 20.02 -5.88
CA ALA A 222 -8.19 18.92 -6.49
C ALA A 222 -8.86 17.97 -5.49
N GLY A 223 -9.98 17.38 -5.90
CA GLY A 223 -10.64 16.28 -5.19
C GLY A 223 -11.21 15.25 -6.17
N LEU A 224 -11.31 13.99 -5.75
CA LEU A 224 -11.86 12.95 -6.62
C LEU A 224 -13.39 13.06 -6.67
N PRO A 225 -14.02 13.24 -7.85
CA PRO A 225 -15.46 13.40 -7.94
C PRO A 225 -16.20 12.11 -7.57
N ILE A 226 -17.23 12.26 -6.75
CA ILE A 226 -18.15 11.19 -6.34
C ILE A 226 -19.59 11.71 -6.29
N GLY A 227 -20.53 10.89 -6.77
CA GLY A 227 -21.94 11.29 -6.87
C GLY A 227 -22.21 12.25 -8.02
N GLY A 228 -23.45 12.72 -8.11
CA GLY A 228 -23.95 13.52 -9.22
C GLY A 228 -24.94 12.77 -10.11
N PRO A 229 -25.64 13.48 -11.02
CA PRO A 229 -26.74 12.92 -11.81
C PRO A 229 -26.31 11.84 -12.80
N GLU A 230 -25.05 11.82 -13.23
CA GLU A 230 -24.48 10.84 -14.17
C GLU A 230 -23.65 9.75 -13.47
N PHE A 231 -23.59 9.79 -12.12
CA PHE A 231 -22.76 8.88 -11.33
C PHE A 231 -23.59 7.72 -10.79
N SER A 232 -23.21 6.48 -11.13
CA SER A 232 -23.80 5.29 -10.50
C SER A 232 -23.42 5.25 -9.02
N ARG A 233 -24.42 5.17 -8.14
CA ARG A 233 -24.17 5.11 -6.69
C ARG A 233 -23.64 3.77 -6.21
N TYR A 234 -23.29 2.84 -7.10
CA TYR A 234 -22.77 1.54 -6.70
C TYR A 234 -21.25 1.57 -6.59
N VAL A 235 -20.75 1.09 -5.46
CA VAL A 235 -19.32 0.92 -5.20
C VAL A 235 -19.07 -0.48 -4.63
N MET A 236 -17.95 -1.09 -4.98
CA MET A 236 -17.52 -2.40 -4.49
C MET A 236 -16.38 -2.19 -3.50
N LEU A 237 -16.50 -2.73 -2.29
CA LEU A 237 -15.38 -2.85 -1.36
C LEU A 237 -14.75 -4.23 -1.56
N GLU A 238 -13.45 -4.25 -1.79
CA GLU A 238 -12.62 -5.45 -1.77
C GLU A 238 -11.71 -5.39 -0.53
N VAL A 239 -11.71 -6.46 0.26
CA VAL A 239 -10.82 -6.62 1.41
C VAL A 239 -10.00 -7.89 1.22
N HIS A 240 -8.69 -7.75 1.25
CA HIS A 240 -7.75 -8.86 1.26
C HIS A 240 -7.36 -9.19 2.70
N TYR A 241 -7.76 -10.37 3.15
CA TYR A 241 -7.36 -10.96 4.41
C TYR A 241 -6.17 -11.89 4.21
N ASN A 242 -5.13 -11.69 5.02
CA ASN A 242 -3.98 -12.59 5.13
C ASN A 242 -4.05 -13.32 6.48
N ASN A 243 -4.45 -14.59 6.47
CA ASN A 243 -4.67 -15.43 7.66
C ASN A 243 -3.68 -16.62 7.70
N PRO A 244 -2.36 -16.37 7.85
CA PRO A 244 -1.35 -17.43 7.79
C PRO A 244 -1.47 -18.45 8.94
N GLU A 245 -2.05 -18.06 10.06
CA GLU A 245 -2.33 -18.92 11.20
C GLU A 245 -3.62 -19.74 11.05
N LEU A 246 -4.36 -19.58 9.94
CA LEU A 246 -5.62 -20.26 9.64
C LEU A 246 -6.66 -20.14 10.77
N LYS A 247 -6.71 -18.97 11.43
CA LYS A 247 -7.61 -18.69 12.54
C LYS A 247 -9.06 -18.89 12.12
N GLU A 248 -9.83 -19.59 12.95
CA GLU A 248 -11.27 -19.79 12.79
C GLU A 248 -12.08 -18.81 13.64
N GLY A 249 -13.34 -18.58 13.27
CA GLY A 249 -14.27 -17.78 14.05
C GLY A 249 -13.98 -16.26 14.06
N VAL A 250 -13.05 -15.80 13.23
CA VAL A 250 -12.75 -14.37 13.12
C VAL A 250 -13.87 -13.67 12.35
N ILE A 251 -14.41 -12.62 12.96
CA ILE A 251 -15.44 -11.76 12.37
C ILE A 251 -14.82 -10.40 12.07
N ASP A 252 -15.03 -9.89 10.87
CA ASP A 252 -14.50 -8.60 10.43
C ASP A 252 -15.59 -7.68 9.86
N SER A 253 -15.45 -6.39 10.17
CA SER A 253 -16.29 -5.30 9.68
C SER A 253 -15.44 -4.11 9.21
N SER A 254 -14.23 -4.40 8.74
CA SER A 254 -13.26 -3.40 8.28
C SER A 254 -13.65 -2.82 6.92
N GLY A 255 -13.08 -1.67 6.58
CA GLY A 255 -13.34 -0.97 5.34
C GLY A 255 -12.53 0.31 5.17
N ILE A 256 -13.00 1.19 4.30
CA ILE A 256 -12.37 2.48 4.00
C ILE A 256 -13.29 3.63 4.44
N THR A 257 -12.71 4.60 5.13
CA THR A 257 -13.36 5.87 5.42
C THR A 257 -12.99 6.90 4.35
N LEU A 258 -14.01 7.44 3.69
CA LEU A 258 -13.91 8.55 2.75
C LEU A 258 -14.25 9.85 3.48
N THR A 259 -13.35 10.82 3.36
CA THR A 259 -13.56 12.20 3.78
C THR A 259 -13.86 13.03 2.54
N TYR A 260 -15.04 13.65 2.48
CA TYR A 260 -15.55 14.33 1.29
C TYR A 260 -16.19 15.67 1.62
N THR A 261 -16.30 16.56 0.63
CA THR A 261 -16.91 17.89 0.77
C THR A 261 -17.83 18.19 -0.43
N PRO A 262 -18.97 18.87 -0.21
CA PRO A 262 -19.77 19.45 -1.29
C PRO A 262 -19.17 20.76 -1.84
N SER A 263 -18.27 21.43 -1.10
CA SER A 263 -17.48 22.56 -1.58
C SER A 263 -16.39 22.05 -2.53
N LEU A 264 -16.73 21.99 -3.83
CA LEU A 264 -15.84 21.47 -4.87
C LEU A 264 -14.56 22.31 -4.95
N ARG A 265 -13.42 21.63 -5.02
CA ARG A 265 -12.12 22.23 -5.33
C ARG A 265 -12.05 22.61 -6.81
N ASP A 266 -11.04 23.40 -7.17
CA ASP A 266 -10.87 23.95 -8.52
C ASP A 266 -10.79 22.88 -9.61
N HIS A 267 -10.29 21.68 -9.28
CA HIS A 267 -10.09 20.59 -10.24
C HIS A 267 -10.69 19.26 -9.78
N ASP A 268 -11.23 18.52 -10.75
CA ASP A 268 -11.52 17.10 -10.56
C ASP A 268 -10.23 16.30 -10.68
N ALA A 269 -9.91 15.52 -9.64
CA ALA A 269 -8.88 14.51 -9.75
C ALA A 269 -9.37 13.34 -10.64
N GLY A 270 -8.45 12.76 -11.40
CA GLY A 270 -8.68 11.56 -12.19
C GLY A 270 -7.71 10.45 -11.81
N VAL A 271 -8.07 9.22 -12.13
CA VAL A 271 -7.17 8.05 -12.08
C VAL A 271 -6.92 7.62 -13.51
N MET A 272 -5.64 7.50 -13.89
CA MET A 272 -5.21 7.05 -15.20
C MET A 272 -4.38 5.79 -15.03
N GLU A 273 -4.78 4.71 -15.70
CA GLU A 273 -4.03 3.47 -15.74
C GLU A 273 -2.92 3.58 -16.80
N LEU A 274 -1.68 3.27 -16.40
CA LEU A 274 -0.51 3.25 -17.26
C LEU A 274 0.11 1.86 -17.21
N GLY A 275 0.43 1.28 -18.36
CA GLY A 275 1.15 0.01 -18.40
C GLY A 275 0.79 -0.85 -19.59
N LEU A 276 0.71 -2.15 -19.33
CA LEU A 276 0.47 -3.19 -20.32
C LEU A 276 -1.02 -3.42 -20.51
N GLU A 277 -1.43 -3.66 -21.75
CA GLU A 277 -2.77 -4.15 -22.04
C GLU A 277 -2.94 -5.58 -21.51
N TYR A 278 -4.14 -5.92 -21.02
CA TYR A 278 -4.47 -7.24 -20.50
C TYR A 278 -4.68 -8.27 -21.63
N THR A 279 -3.59 -8.64 -22.30
CA THR A 279 -3.59 -9.61 -23.41
C THR A 279 -2.55 -10.70 -23.21
N ASN A 280 -2.80 -11.87 -23.80
CA ASN A 280 -1.88 -13.01 -23.74
C ASN A 280 -0.61 -12.83 -24.60
N LYS A 281 -0.41 -11.67 -25.24
CA LYS A 281 0.77 -11.37 -26.06
C LYS A 281 1.99 -10.99 -25.21
N MET A 282 1.76 -10.57 -23.97
CA MET A 282 2.81 -10.23 -23.02
C MET A 282 2.97 -11.40 -22.05
N ALA A 283 4.13 -12.08 -22.09
CA ALA A 283 4.37 -13.27 -21.29
C ALA A 283 5.76 -13.22 -20.66
N ILE A 284 5.86 -13.80 -19.46
CA ILE A 284 7.11 -13.98 -18.72
C ILE A 284 7.54 -15.45 -18.91
N PRO A 285 8.72 -15.73 -19.46
CA PRO A 285 9.22 -17.11 -19.54
C PRO A 285 9.36 -17.73 -18.14
N PRO A 286 9.14 -19.05 -17.98
CA PRO A 286 9.32 -19.71 -16.71
C PRO A 286 10.79 -19.66 -16.26
N HIS A 287 11.01 -19.74 -14.94
CA HIS A 287 12.33 -19.80 -14.29
C HIS A 287 13.26 -18.60 -14.53
N GLN A 288 12.72 -17.43 -14.90
CA GLN A 288 13.50 -16.18 -14.94
C GLN A 288 13.59 -15.59 -13.54
N SER A 289 14.80 -15.23 -13.10
CA SER A 289 15.02 -14.49 -11.85
C SER A 289 14.63 -13.02 -11.97
N ASP A 290 14.80 -12.43 -13.15
CA ASP A 290 14.38 -11.07 -13.50
C ASP A 290 14.00 -11.04 -14.99
N PHE A 291 12.82 -10.51 -15.31
CA PHE A 291 12.35 -10.32 -16.68
C PHE A 291 11.48 -9.07 -16.76
N THR A 292 11.87 -8.11 -17.59
CA THR A 292 11.17 -6.83 -17.71
C THR A 292 10.11 -6.88 -18.81
N LEU A 293 8.88 -6.52 -18.46
CA LEU A 293 7.83 -6.14 -19.41
C LEU A 293 7.63 -4.62 -19.37
N THR A 294 7.39 -4.00 -20.53
CA THR A 294 7.26 -2.54 -20.64
C THR A 294 6.02 -2.17 -21.45
N GLY A 295 5.19 -1.28 -20.90
CA GLY A 295 4.07 -0.63 -21.57
C GLY A 295 4.34 0.87 -21.76
N TYR A 296 3.64 1.49 -22.71
CA TYR A 296 3.90 2.88 -23.11
C TYR A 296 2.59 3.67 -23.24
N CYS A 297 2.57 4.89 -22.69
CA CYS A 297 1.68 5.95 -23.14
C CYS A 297 2.48 6.83 -24.10
N VAL A 298 2.24 6.68 -25.40
CA VAL A 298 3.02 7.36 -26.45
C VAL A 298 2.59 8.83 -26.61
N ALA A 299 3.46 9.65 -27.19
CA ALA A 299 3.23 11.08 -27.37
C ALA A 299 1.97 11.39 -28.21
N GLU A 300 1.60 10.50 -29.13
CA GLU A 300 0.35 10.60 -29.89
C GLU A 300 -0.88 10.51 -28.98
N CYS A 301 -0.81 9.68 -27.94
CA CYS A 301 -1.89 9.48 -26.97
C CYS A 301 -2.01 10.69 -26.05
N THR A 302 -0.89 11.18 -25.50
CA THR A 302 -0.90 12.39 -24.65
C THR A 302 -1.35 13.62 -25.43
N ARG A 303 -0.95 13.75 -26.70
CA ARG A 303 -1.34 14.86 -27.58
C ARG A 303 -2.85 14.97 -27.80
N VAL A 304 -3.54 13.83 -27.81
CA VAL A 304 -4.99 13.76 -28.00
C VAL A 304 -5.73 13.79 -26.65
N GLY A 305 -5.19 13.10 -25.64
CA GLY A 305 -5.87 12.88 -24.37
C GLY A 305 -5.68 13.99 -23.33
N PHE A 306 -4.61 14.79 -23.42
CA PHE A 306 -4.32 15.83 -22.43
C PHE A 306 -4.69 17.23 -22.93
N PRO A 307 -5.11 18.13 -22.02
CA PRO A 307 -5.32 19.54 -22.36
C PRO A 307 -3.98 20.22 -22.66
N ALA A 308 -4.01 21.39 -23.31
CA ALA A 308 -2.80 22.10 -23.75
C ALA A 308 -1.83 22.42 -22.60
N GLU A 309 -2.39 22.70 -21.42
CA GLU A 309 -1.67 22.94 -20.17
C GLU A 309 -1.16 21.64 -19.51
N GLY A 310 -1.57 20.48 -19.99
CA GLY A 310 -1.22 19.17 -19.44
C GLY A 310 -1.94 18.82 -18.14
N ILE A 311 -1.53 17.71 -17.54
CA ILE A 311 -2.04 17.21 -16.26
C ILE A 311 -0.97 17.29 -15.18
N VAL A 312 -1.40 17.26 -13.91
CA VAL A 312 -0.49 17.22 -12.76
C VAL A 312 -0.71 15.92 -11.99
N ILE A 313 0.31 15.07 -12.01
CA ILE A 313 0.34 13.80 -11.27
C ILE A 313 0.85 14.09 -9.85
N PHE A 314 0.06 13.74 -8.84
CA PHE A 314 0.39 13.95 -7.42
C PHE A 314 0.39 12.65 -6.61
N GLY A 315 -0.10 11.55 -7.17
CA GLY A 315 -0.11 10.24 -6.55
C GLY A 315 0.13 9.14 -7.58
N SER A 316 0.61 7.99 -7.12
CA SER A 316 0.84 6.80 -7.95
C SER A 316 0.64 5.54 -7.12
N GLN A 317 -0.08 4.58 -7.69
CA GLN A 317 -0.17 3.20 -7.22
C GLN A 317 0.56 2.32 -8.24
N LEU A 318 1.40 1.42 -7.76
CA LEU A 318 2.06 0.41 -8.59
C LEU A 318 1.30 -0.90 -8.40
N HIS A 319 1.07 -1.64 -9.49
CA HIS A 319 0.27 -2.86 -9.47
C HIS A 319 0.86 -3.93 -10.40
N THR A 320 0.93 -5.16 -9.90
CA THR A 320 1.21 -6.38 -10.65
C THR A 320 0.53 -7.57 -9.98
N HIS A 321 0.48 -8.70 -10.69
CA HIS A 321 0.15 -9.99 -10.09
C HIS A 321 1.38 -10.64 -9.42
N LEU A 322 1.19 -11.83 -8.85
CA LEU A 322 2.07 -12.56 -7.91
C LEU A 322 3.57 -12.61 -8.23
N THR A 323 3.97 -12.51 -9.50
CA THR A 323 5.37 -12.62 -9.92
C THR A 323 6.11 -11.28 -10.02
N GLY A 324 5.45 -10.14 -9.74
CA GLY A 324 6.10 -8.84 -9.83
C GLY A 324 6.97 -8.53 -8.60
N ILE A 325 8.20 -8.09 -8.87
CA ILE A 325 9.23 -7.80 -7.85
C ILE A 325 9.75 -6.35 -7.89
N LYS A 326 9.52 -5.64 -9.00
CA LYS A 326 10.00 -4.28 -9.24
C LYS A 326 9.10 -3.57 -10.23
N VAL A 327 8.76 -2.32 -9.95
CA VAL A 327 7.95 -1.49 -10.85
C VAL A 327 8.48 -0.05 -10.83
N TYR A 328 8.57 0.58 -11.99
CA TYR A 328 8.94 1.98 -12.11
C TYR A 328 8.26 2.61 -13.33
N THR A 329 8.03 3.92 -13.25
CA THR A 329 7.38 4.71 -14.30
C THR A 329 8.29 5.85 -14.71
N LYS A 330 8.76 5.81 -15.95
CA LYS A 330 9.60 6.85 -16.56
C LYS A 330 8.75 7.93 -17.22
N HIS A 331 9.29 9.15 -17.26
CA HIS A 331 8.70 10.27 -18.00
C HIS A 331 9.71 10.71 -19.05
N ILE A 332 9.34 10.65 -20.33
CA ILE A 332 10.24 10.95 -21.46
C ILE A 332 9.65 12.10 -22.25
N ARG A 333 10.48 13.08 -22.61
CA ARG A 333 10.10 14.21 -23.48
C ARG A 333 11.12 14.37 -24.60
N GLY A 334 10.69 14.10 -25.84
CA GLY A 334 11.62 14.04 -26.97
C GLY A 334 12.65 12.93 -26.75
N SER A 335 13.93 13.28 -26.77
CA SER A 335 15.05 12.36 -26.51
C SER A 335 15.52 12.34 -25.05
N ALA A 336 14.90 13.13 -24.17
CA ALA A 336 15.34 13.26 -22.78
C ALA A 336 14.45 12.45 -21.83
N GLU A 337 15.07 11.63 -20.99
CA GLU A 337 14.43 11.06 -19.81
C GLU A 337 14.36 12.16 -18.74
N LEU A 338 13.13 12.56 -18.39
CA LEU A 338 12.85 13.44 -17.27
C LEU A 338 12.83 12.61 -15.98
N PRO A 339 12.90 13.26 -14.81
CA PRO A 339 12.89 12.55 -13.54
C PRO A 339 11.69 11.59 -13.42
N GLU A 340 11.97 10.35 -12.97
CA GLU A 340 10.97 9.29 -12.85
C GLU A 340 9.75 9.75 -12.02
N LEU A 341 8.57 9.21 -12.38
CA LEU A 341 7.32 9.48 -11.69
C LEU A 341 7.24 8.71 -10.37
N ASN A 342 7.55 7.42 -10.40
CA ASN A 342 7.54 6.54 -9.25
C ASN A 342 8.45 5.34 -9.52
N ARG A 343 9.06 4.79 -8.46
CA ARG A 343 9.90 3.59 -8.51
C ARG A 343 9.75 2.83 -7.20
N ASP A 344 9.72 1.52 -7.30
CA ASP A 344 9.82 0.62 -6.17
C ASP A 344 10.61 -0.62 -6.59
N ASN A 345 11.88 -0.67 -6.17
CA ASN A 345 12.78 -1.78 -6.47
C ASN A 345 12.51 -3.02 -5.61
N HIS A 346 11.74 -2.86 -4.53
CA HIS A 346 11.37 -3.90 -3.58
C HIS A 346 9.84 -4.06 -3.54
N TYR A 347 9.20 -3.80 -4.68
CA TYR A 347 7.75 -3.90 -4.80
C TYR A 347 7.28 -5.28 -4.38
N SER A 348 6.11 -5.33 -3.73
CA SER A 348 5.44 -6.58 -3.43
C SER A 348 3.97 -6.48 -3.76
N THR A 349 3.46 -7.51 -4.43
CA THR A 349 2.04 -7.68 -4.77
C THR A 349 1.13 -7.73 -3.55
N HIS A 350 1.73 -7.98 -2.40
CA HIS A 350 1.06 -8.06 -1.12
C HIS A 350 0.88 -6.65 -0.51
N PHE A 351 1.75 -5.69 -0.85
CA PHE A 351 1.74 -4.34 -0.28
C PHE A 351 1.55 -3.28 -1.37
N GLN A 352 0.29 -3.00 -1.69
CA GLN A 352 -0.10 -2.08 -2.76
C GLN A 352 -0.90 -0.90 -2.20
N GLU A 353 -0.27 0.27 -2.13
CA GLU A 353 -0.88 1.50 -1.64
C GLU A 353 -0.79 2.60 -2.71
N ILE A 354 -1.70 3.58 -2.65
CA ILE A 354 -1.51 4.81 -3.42
C ILE A 354 -0.57 5.72 -2.64
N ARG A 355 0.59 6.02 -3.23
CA ARG A 355 1.59 6.90 -2.62
C ARG A 355 1.42 8.31 -3.13
N ARG A 356 1.40 9.30 -2.22
CA ARG A 356 1.56 10.71 -2.61
C ARG A 356 3.00 10.93 -3.06
N LEU A 357 3.18 11.39 -4.29
CA LEU A 357 4.50 11.64 -4.84
C LEU A 357 5.21 12.74 -4.04
N LYS A 358 6.52 12.58 -3.80
CA LYS A 358 7.35 13.60 -3.11
C LYS A 358 7.34 14.95 -3.83
N ARG A 359 7.11 14.94 -5.15
CA ARG A 359 6.90 16.11 -5.99
C ARG A 359 5.68 15.90 -6.87
N LYS A 360 4.90 16.96 -7.10
CA LYS A 360 3.90 16.98 -8.18
C LYS A 360 4.64 16.99 -9.53
N VAL A 361 4.19 16.19 -10.50
CA VAL A 361 4.82 16.08 -11.81
C VAL A 361 3.84 16.53 -12.88
N ARG A 362 4.21 17.57 -13.64
CA ARG A 362 3.41 18.03 -14.78
C ARG A 362 3.78 17.23 -16.02
N VAL A 363 2.78 16.66 -16.67
CA VAL A 363 2.93 15.93 -17.95
C VAL A 363 2.14 16.68 -18.99
N LEU A 364 2.79 17.01 -20.10
CA LEU A 364 2.23 17.81 -21.19
C LEU A 364 1.77 16.89 -22.34
N PRO A 365 0.92 17.42 -23.26
CA PRO A 365 0.58 16.77 -24.52
C PRO A 365 1.79 16.31 -25.34
#